data_AF-A0A0B6ZHD3-F1
#
_entry.id   AF-A0A0B6ZHD3-F1
#
_cell.length_a   1.000
_cell.length_b   1.000
_cell.length_c   1.000
_cell.angle_alpha   90.00
_cell.angle_beta   90.00
_cell.angle_gamma   90.00
#
_symmetry.space_group_name_H-M   'P 1'
#
loop_
_entity.id
_entity.type
_entity.pdbx_description
1 polymer ?
#
loop_
_entity_poly.entity_id
_entity_poly.type
_entity_poly.pdbx_seq_one_letter_code
_entity_poly.pdbx_strand_id
1 'polypeptide(L)'
;CNRIYQRLILAPDWTPPVNEHLTLFLGQRNGLHALFKGALQDVKIVTQINGYLLQCPYQDTGCSTCVNLQDLEQRVKEMTIIYKALTQKLTLA
;
A
#
# COMPACT_ATOMS: atom_id res chain seq x y z
N CYS A 1 -14.41 10.72 -2.07
CA CYS A 1 -13.16 9.96 -2.13
C CYS A 1 -13.46 8.70 -2.94
N ASN A 2 -12.98 8.60 -4.18
CA ASN A 2 -13.25 7.47 -5.07
C ASN A 2 -11.99 6.63 -5.20
N ARG A 3 -12.12 5.30 -5.08
CA ARG A 3 -11.01 4.34 -5.19
C ARG A 3 -10.35 4.51 -6.57
N ILE A 4 -9.12 5.04 -6.61
CA ILE A 4 -8.40 5.36 -7.85
C ILE A 4 -7.69 4.15 -8.46
N TYR A 5 -7.42 3.13 -7.63
CA TYR A 5 -6.76 1.92 -8.05
C TYR A 5 -7.26 0.75 -7.22
N GLN A 6 -7.64 -0.33 -7.90
CA GLN A 6 -7.88 -1.62 -7.29
C GLN A 6 -6.97 -2.62 -7.98
N ARG A 7 -6.00 -3.17 -7.24
CA ARG A 7 -5.23 -4.30 -7.77
C ARG A 7 -6.12 -5.53 -7.74
N LEU A 8 -6.36 -6.12 -8.91
CA LEU A 8 -7.08 -7.38 -9.01
C LEU A 8 -6.12 -8.50 -8.60
N ILE A 9 -6.30 -9.05 -7.40
CA ILE A 9 -5.59 -10.24 -6.98
C ILE A 9 -6.39 -11.42 -7.54
N LEU A 10 -5.80 -12.11 -8.51
CA LEU A 10 -6.40 -13.34 -9.03
C LEU A 10 -6.48 -14.33 -7.88
N ALA A 11 -7.63 -14.99 -7.74
CA ALA A 11 -7.80 -16.05 -6.76
C ALA A 11 -6.69 -17.08 -7.00
N PRO A 12 -5.91 -17.44 -5.96
CA PRO A 12 -4.90 -18.48 -6.10
C PRO A 12 -5.59 -19.80 -6.44
N ASP A 13 -4.88 -20.68 -7.13
CA ASP A 13 -5.36 -22.04 -7.35
C ASP A 13 -5.44 -22.76 -6.00
N TRP A 14 -6.66 -23.12 -5.60
CA TRP A 14 -6.93 -23.82 -4.34
C TRP A 14 -6.98 -25.32 -4.51
N THR A 15 -6.72 -25.87 -5.71
CA THR A 15 -6.69 -27.31 -5.90
C THR A 15 -5.51 -27.88 -5.10
N PRO A 16 -5.78 -28.63 -4.01
CA PRO A 16 -4.69 -29.26 -3.28
C PRO A 16 -4.06 -30.33 -4.20
N PRO A 17 -2.73 -30.51 -4.17
CA PRO A 17 -2.10 -31.57 -4.94
C PRO A 17 -2.69 -32.92 -4.50
N VAL A 18 -3.42 -33.58 -5.40
CA VAL A 18 -4.30 -34.73 -5.12
C VAL A 18 -3.52 -35.95 -4.60
N ASN A 19 -2.20 -35.99 -4.81
CA ASN A 19 -1.36 -37.17 -4.55
C ASN A 19 -0.13 -36.86 -3.67
N GLU A 20 -0.08 -35.72 -2.99
CA GLU A 20 1.10 -35.33 -2.20
C GLU A 20 0.71 -34.98 -0.76
N HIS A 21 1.51 -35.45 0.19
CA HIS A 21 1.45 -34.96 1.56
C HIS A 21 1.89 -33.49 1.58
N LEU A 22 0.96 -32.58 1.87
CA LEU A 22 1.25 -31.15 1.98
C LEU A 22 2.31 -30.94 3.09
N THR A 23 3.51 -30.53 2.69
CA THR A 23 4.60 -30.24 3.62
C THR A 23 4.91 -28.75 3.61
N LEU A 24 4.78 -28.10 4.77
CA LEU A 24 5.12 -26.69 4.95
C LEU A 24 6.51 -26.55 5.58
N PHE A 25 7.40 -25.85 4.90
CA PHE A 25 8.73 -25.54 5.41
C PHE A 25 8.79 -24.07 5.85
N LEU A 26 9.06 -23.84 7.12
CA LEU A 26 9.26 -22.50 7.69
C LEU A 26 10.75 -22.30 8.00
N GLY A 27 11.37 -21.28 7.42
CA GLY A 27 12.77 -20.95 7.65
C GLY A 27 13.79 -21.71 6.78
N GLN A 28 13.50 -22.94 6.32
CA GLN A 28 14.42 -23.66 5.41
C GLN A 28 13.76 -24.81 4.64
N ARG A 29 14.04 -24.89 3.33
CA ARG A 29 13.53 -25.95 2.42
C ARG A 29 14.53 -27.10 2.16
N ASN A 30 15.82 -26.87 2.34
CA ASN A 30 16.88 -27.82 2.00
C ASN A 30 17.97 -27.84 3.08
N GLY A 31 18.37 -29.01 3.57
CA GLY A 31 19.40 -29.19 4.61
C GLY A 31 20.84 -28.85 4.22
N LEU A 32 21.09 -28.48 2.95
CA LEU A 32 22.41 -28.05 2.46
C LEU A 32 22.89 -26.70 3.00
N HIS A 33 21.99 -25.87 3.55
CA HIS A 33 22.35 -24.56 4.10
C HIS A 33 22.23 -24.54 5.63
N ALA A 34 22.81 -23.53 6.28
CA ALA A 34 22.65 -23.37 7.73
C ALA A 34 21.19 -23.05 8.09
N LEU A 35 20.75 -23.56 9.25
CA LEU A 35 19.44 -23.25 9.82
C LEU A 35 19.26 -21.74 9.95
N PHE A 36 18.04 -21.27 9.67
CA PHE A 36 17.67 -19.87 9.90
C PHE A 36 17.99 -19.49 11.35
N LYS A 37 18.86 -18.49 11.54
CA LYS A 37 19.24 -17.95 12.85
C LYS A 37 18.59 -16.59 13.02
N GLY A 38 17.40 -16.58 13.61
CA GLY A 38 16.64 -15.37 13.88
C GLY A 38 15.33 -15.69 14.62
N ALA A 39 14.63 -14.64 15.05
CA ALA A 39 13.29 -14.78 15.61
C ALA A 39 12.26 -14.43 14.53
N LEU A 40 11.28 -15.31 14.34
CA LEU A 40 10.09 -14.97 13.57
C LEU A 40 9.07 -14.35 14.51
N GLN A 41 8.50 -13.21 14.14
CA GLN A 41 7.51 -12.50 14.93
C GLN A 41 6.17 -12.50 14.18
N ASP A 42 5.07 -12.69 14.91
CA ASP A 42 3.69 -12.70 14.41
C ASP A 42 3.43 -13.65 13.22
N VAL A 43 4.01 -14.86 13.25
CA VAL A 43 3.79 -15.88 12.21
C VAL A 43 2.38 -16.44 12.31
N LYS A 44 1.64 -16.39 11.20
CA LYS A 44 0.29 -16.94 11.09
C LYS A 44 0.18 -17.81 9.85
N ILE A 45 -0.34 -19.03 10.03
CA ILE A 45 -0.75 -19.89 8.91
C ILE A 45 -2.23 -19.63 8.68
N VAL A 46 -2.59 -19.12 7.51
CA VAL A 46 -3.97 -18.76 7.17
C VAL A 46 -4.48 -19.72 6.10
N THR A 47 -5.44 -20.58 6.47
CA THR A 47 -6.00 -21.62 5.60
C THR A 47 -7.32 -21.22 4.94
N GLN A 48 -7.82 -20.03 5.23
CA GLN A 48 -9.08 -19.52 4.67
C GLN A 48 -8.89 -19.13 3.19
N ILE A 49 -9.95 -19.31 2.39
CA ILE A 49 -9.99 -19.01 0.94
C ILE A 49 -9.59 -17.57 0.62
N ASN A 50 -9.80 -16.64 1.56
CA ASN A 50 -9.43 -15.23 1.42
C ASN A 50 -8.22 -14.83 2.28
N GLY A 51 -7.48 -15.80 2.82
CA GLY A 51 -6.34 -15.57 3.68
C GLY A 51 -5.20 -14.80 3.03
N TYR A 52 -5.11 -14.83 1.70
CA TYR A 52 -4.17 -14.03 0.93
C TYR A 52 -4.38 -12.51 1.10
N LEU A 53 -5.60 -12.07 1.43
CA LEU A 53 -5.90 -10.65 1.71
C LEU A 53 -5.24 -10.16 3.00
N LEU A 54 -5.00 -11.05 3.97
CA LEU A 54 -4.34 -10.69 5.25
C LEU A 54 -2.85 -10.40 5.08
N GLN A 55 -2.22 -10.85 3.98
CA GLN A 55 -0.81 -10.57 3.71
C GLN A 55 -0.56 -9.09 3.36
N CYS A 56 -1.61 -8.34 3.01
CA CYS A 56 -1.51 -6.93 2.65
C CYS A 56 -2.69 -6.13 3.28
N PRO A 57 -2.63 -5.82 4.58
CA PRO A 57 -3.72 -5.13 5.28
C PRO A 57 -3.97 -3.68 4.78
N TYR A 58 -3.00 -3.09 4.07
CA TYR A 58 -3.07 -1.72 3.52
C TYR A 58 -3.06 -1.70 1.97
N GLN A 59 -3.48 -2.80 1.33
CA GLN A 59 -3.38 -2.97 -0.12
C GLN A 59 -4.26 -2.03 -0.93
N ASP A 60 -5.37 -1.58 -0.32
CA ASP A 60 -6.12 -0.46 -0.82
C ASP A 60 -5.43 0.80 -0.34
N THR A 61 -4.55 1.32 -1.19
CA THR A 61 -4.07 2.69 -1.08
C THR A 61 -5.29 3.60 -1.05
N GLY A 62 -5.75 3.94 0.16
CA GLY A 62 -6.61 5.08 0.39
C GLY A 62 -5.95 6.27 -0.29
N CYS A 63 -6.70 6.96 -1.16
CA CYS A 63 -6.20 7.99 -2.04
C CYS A 63 -5.16 8.89 -1.36
N SER A 64 -3.90 8.79 -1.76
CA SER A 64 -2.87 9.77 -1.37
C SER A 64 -3.15 11.16 -1.94
N THR A 65 -4.16 11.28 -2.83
CA THR A 65 -4.53 12.53 -3.51
C THR A 65 -5.45 13.45 -2.71
N CYS A 66 -5.94 13.08 -1.52
CA CYS A 66 -6.67 14.01 -0.66
C CYS A 66 -5.77 14.78 0.34
N VAL A 67 -4.48 14.46 0.44
CA VAL A 67 -3.59 15.07 1.45
C VAL A 67 -3.18 16.50 1.11
N ASN A 68 -3.26 16.94 -0.16
CA ASN A 68 -2.72 18.25 -0.56
C ASN A 68 -3.72 19.22 -1.21
N LEU A 69 -5.03 18.96 -1.19
CA LEU A 69 -5.97 19.93 -1.77
C LEU A 69 -5.98 21.25 -0.97
N GLN A 70 -6.04 21.16 0.37
CA GLN A 70 -6.06 22.34 1.24
C GLN A 70 -4.74 23.12 1.20
N ASP A 71 -3.59 22.42 1.21
CA ASP A 71 -2.28 23.06 1.10
C ASP A 71 -2.09 23.75 -0.26
N LEU A 72 -2.63 23.16 -1.34
CA LEU A 72 -2.62 23.77 -2.66
C LEU A 72 -3.55 24.99 -2.71
N GLU A 73 -4.78 24.86 -2.20
CA GLU A 73 -5.75 25.96 -2.11
C GLU A 73 -5.17 27.15 -1.33
N GLN A 74 -4.48 26.88 -0.22
CA GLN A 74 -3.85 27.92 0.59
C GLN A 74 -2.69 28.59 -0.14
N ARG A 75 -1.80 27.83 -0.79
CA ARG A 75 -0.70 28.39 -1.58
C ARG A 75 -1.19 29.21 -2.77
N VAL A 76 -2.24 28.75 -3.46
CA VAL A 76 -2.86 29.51 -4.56
C VAL A 76 -3.46 30.82 -4.04
N LYS A 77 -4.15 30.78 -2.90
CA LYS A 77 -4.73 31.98 -2.27
C LYS A 77 -3.65 32.99 -1.88
N GLU A 78 -2.57 32.54 -1.25
CA GLU A 78 -1.41 33.39 -0.89
C GLU A 78 -0.78 34.04 -2.13
N MET A 79 -0.57 33.27 -3.20
CA MET A 79 -0.03 33.78 -4.46
C MET A 79 -0.97 34.81 -5.11
N THR A 80 -2.28 34.60 -5.03
CA THR A 80 -3.29 35.53 -5.56
C THR A 80 -3.30 36.87 -4.80
N ILE A 81 -3.09 36.84 -3.48
CA ILE A 81 -2.97 38.05 -2.66
C ILE A 81 -1.73 38.85 -3.06
N ILE A 82 -0.58 38.18 -3.19
CA ILE A 82 0.68 38.82 -3.60
C ILE A 82 0.56 39.44 -4.99
N TYR A 83 -0.04 38.72 -5.95
CA TYR A 83 -0.28 39.22 -7.29
C TYR A 83 -1.12 40.50 -7.28
N LYS A 84 -2.26 40.52 -6.57
CA LYS A 84 -3.11 41.71 -6.47
C LYS A 84 -2.38 42.90 -5.84
N ALA A 85 -1.57 42.66 -4.81
CA ALA A 85 -0.80 43.71 -4.14
C ALA A 85 0.28 44.31 -5.06
N LEU A 86 0.96 43.47 -5.85
CA LEU A 86 1.91 43.91 -6.87
C LEU A 86 1.21 44.69 -7.99
N THR A 87 0.09 44.18 -8.51
CA THR A 87 -0.67 44.88 -9.55
C THR A 87 -1.16 46.24 -9.06
N GLN A 88 -1.71 46.35 -7.85
CA GLN A 88 -2.15 47.63 -7.27
C GLN A 88 -0.99 48.63 -7.17
N LYS A 89 0.19 48.20 -6.69
CA LYS A 89 1.37 49.06 -6.60
C LYS A 89 1.88 49.52 -7.97
N LEU A 90 1.76 48.67 -8.99
CA LEU A 90 2.18 48.98 -10.36
C LEU A 90 1.15 49.83 -11.13
N THR A 91 -0.13 49.77 -10.76
CA THR A 91 -1.19 50.60 -11.39
C THR A 91 -1.39 51.95 -10.70
N LEU A 92 -0.89 52.11 -9.47
CA LEU A 92 -0.86 53.38 -8.71
C LEU A 92 0.48 54.13 -8.90
N ALA A 93 1.37 53.61 -9.74
CA ALA A 93 2.57 54.28 -10.25
C ALA A 93 2.29 54.81 -11.66
#